data_AF-A0A958T5E9-F1
#
_entry.id   AF-A0A958T5E9-F1
#
_cell.length_a   1.000
_cell.length_b   1.000
_cell.length_c   1.000
_cell.angle_alpha   90.00
_cell.angle_beta   90.00
_cell.angle_gamma   90.00
#
_symmetry.space_group_name_H-M   'P 1'
#
loop_
_entity.id
_entity.type
_entity.pdbx_description
1 polymer ?
#
loop_
_entity_poly.entity_id
_entity_poly.type
_entity_poly.pdbx_seq_one_letter_code
_entity_poly.pdbx_strand_id
1 'polypeptide(L)' 'LDSEDTTIYEKEPQSSVDFRPLVQANTKLEDFESYTQVFSDKHGFLSNLSILDLLFNEGPNTVNYLKNQASPTLL' A
#
# COMPACT_ATOMS: atom_id res chain seq x y z
N LEU A 1 1.79 -24.11 13.22
CA LEU A 1 2.32 -22.73 13.15
C LEU A 1 2.25 -22.25 14.57
N ASP A 2 3.36 -22.41 15.29
CA ASP A 2 3.43 -22.06 16.70
C ASP A 2 3.79 -20.58 16.75
N SER A 3 2.81 -19.74 17.07
CA SER A 3 3.03 -18.32 17.30
C SER A 3 3.39 -18.12 18.76
N GLU A 4 4.56 -17.53 19.00
CA GLU A 4 5.02 -17.14 20.33
C GLU A 4 4.63 -15.68 20.58
N ASP A 5 4.02 -15.40 21.73
CA ASP A 5 3.71 -14.04 22.15
C ASP A 5 4.96 -13.34 22.71
N THR A 6 5.13 -12.07 22.37
CA THR A 6 6.19 -11.25 22.98
C THR A 6 5.70 -10.62 24.27
N THR A 7 6.52 -10.69 25.32
CA THR A 7 6.22 -10.08 26.63
C THR A 7 6.74 -8.65 26.75
N ILE A 8 7.64 -8.25 25.84
CA ILE A 8 8.30 -6.95 25.83
C ILE A 8 8.18 -6.28 24.47
N TYR A 9 8.04 -4.96 24.49
CA TYR A 9 8.13 -4.15 23.29
C TYR A 9 9.60 -3.92 22.92
N GLU A 10 9.98 -4.24 21.69
CA GLU A 10 11.32 -3.97 21.14
C GLU A 10 11.30 -2.69 20.28
N LYS A 11 11.89 -1.62 20.81
CA LYS A 11 11.93 -0.34 20.10
C LYS A 11 12.80 -0.42 18.85
N GLU A 12 13.94 -1.12 18.89
CA GLU A 12 14.91 -1.22 17.79
C GLU A 12 15.21 -2.69 17.52
N PRO A 13 14.42 -3.37 16.67
CA PRO A 13 14.52 -4.81 16.48
C PRO A 13 15.87 -5.21 15.91
N GLN A 14 16.62 -6.06 16.63
CA GLN A 14 17.93 -6.54 16.18
C GLN A 14 17.85 -7.79 15.30
N SER A 15 16.77 -8.55 15.44
CA SER A 15 16.58 -9.87 14.82
C SER A 15 15.73 -9.84 13.54
N SER A 16 15.24 -8.66 13.14
CA SER A 16 14.39 -8.49 11.96
C SER A 16 14.65 -7.18 11.25
N VAL A 17 14.21 -7.09 10.00
CA VAL A 17 14.27 -5.85 9.22
C VAL A 17 13.14 -4.94 9.67
N ASP A 18 13.49 -3.73 10.14
CA ASP A 18 12.51 -2.74 10.53
C ASP A 18 11.97 -1.96 9.33
N PHE A 19 10.71 -2.21 8.96
CA PHE A 19 10.02 -1.47 7.91
C PHE A 19 9.19 -0.29 8.43
N ARG A 20 9.11 -0.05 9.75
CA ARG A 20 8.36 1.08 10.34
C ARG A 20 8.85 2.45 9.81
N PRO A 21 10.15 2.69 9.56
CA PRO A 21 10.62 3.95 8.98
C PRO A 21 10.12 4.22 7.55
N LEU A 22 9.64 3.19 6.83
CA LEU A 22 9.07 3.37 5.49
C LEU A 22 7.69 4.04 5.51
N VAL A 23 7.05 4.12 6.68
CA VAL A 23 5.76 4.81 6.84
C VAL A 23 5.98 6.31 6.73
N GLN A 24 5.90 6.85 5.53
CA GLN A 24 5.91 8.27 5.28
C GLN A 24 4.49 8.79 5.12
N ALA A 25 3.99 9.46 6.17
CA ALA A 25 2.70 10.12 6.08
C ALA A 25 2.79 11.35 5.16
N ASN A 26 1.84 11.50 4.24
CA ASN A 26 1.66 12.67 3.38
C ASN A 26 2.78 12.92 2.34
N THR A 27 3.52 11.90 1.91
CA THR A 27 4.41 12.04 0.76
C THR A 27 3.61 12.40 -0.49
N LYS A 28 4.09 13.38 -1.26
CA LYS A 28 3.54 13.68 -2.59
C LYS A 28 3.80 12.47 -3.48
N LEU A 29 2.73 11.83 -3.94
CA LEU A 29 2.81 10.63 -4.76
C LEU A 29 2.51 10.96 -6.22
N GLU A 30 3.10 10.15 -7.10
CA GLU A 30 2.88 10.23 -8.54
C GLU A 30 1.42 9.95 -8.89
N ASP A 31 0.96 10.52 -10.00
CA ASP A 31 -0.39 10.29 -10.49
C ASP A 31 -0.51 8.84 -10.99
N PHE A 32 -1.25 8.03 -10.24
CA PHE A 32 -1.60 6.67 -10.63
C PHE A 32 -2.74 6.67 -11.65
N GLU A 33 -2.71 5.73 -12.59
CA GLU A 33 -3.79 5.53 -13.53
C GLU A 33 -5.10 5.18 -12.81
N SER A 34 -6.23 5.66 -13.34
CA SER A 34 -7.53 5.39 -12.73
C SER A 34 -7.92 3.91 -12.87
N TYR A 35 -8.60 3.38 -11.86
CA TYR A 35 -9.18 2.03 -11.85
C TYR A 35 -10.65 2.08 -11.40
N THR A 36 -11.36 0.96 -11.53
CA THR A 36 -12.80 0.94 -11.23
C THR A 36 -13.00 0.91 -9.73
N GLN A 37 -13.55 1.99 -9.15
CA GLN A 37 -13.90 2.04 -7.74
C GLN A 37 -15.41 1.88 -7.55
N VAL A 38 -15.84 1.04 -6.61
CA VAL A 38 -17.27 0.76 -6.38
C VAL A 38 -18.10 2.00 -6.00
N PHE A 39 -17.47 3.07 -5.50
CA PHE A 39 -18.14 4.31 -5.12
C PHE A 39 -17.70 5.52 -5.97
N SER A 40 -17.09 5.30 -7.13
CA SER A 40 -16.63 6.38 -8.02
C SER A 40 -17.78 7.28 -8.50
N ASP A 41 -18.98 6.74 -8.72
CA ASP A 41 -20.15 7.51 -9.13
C ASP A 41 -20.55 8.60 -8.11
N LYS A 42 -20.20 8.41 -6.84
CA LYS A 42 -20.55 9.33 -5.74
C LYS A 42 -19.45 10.32 -5.41
N HIS A 43 -18.20 9.91 -5.54
CA HIS A 43 -17.04 10.65 -5.01
C HIS A 43 -16.01 11.02 -6.09
N GLY A 44 -16.21 10.57 -7.34
CA GLY A 44 -15.17 10.59 -8.35
C GLY A 44 -14.10 9.53 -8.08
N PHE A 45 -13.06 9.51 -8.90
CA PHE A 45 -11.90 8.67 -8.67
C PHE A 45 -11.05 9.24 -7.52
N LEU A 46 -10.72 8.39 -6.55
CA LEU A 46 -9.83 8.71 -5.45
C LEU A 46 -8.47 8.04 -5.70
N SER A 47 -7.44 8.82 -6.01
CA SER A 47 -6.07 8.32 -6.12
C SER A 47 -5.46 8.08 -4.73
N ASN A 48 -4.35 7.34 -4.69
CA ASN A 48 -3.55 7.16 -3.47
C ASN A 48 -4.34 6.58 -2.27
N LEU A 49 -5.23 5.62 -2.55
CA LEU A 49 -5.87 4.81 -1.51
C LEU A 49 -4.94 3.71 -1.02
N SER A 50 -5.33 3.03 0.06
CA SER A 50 -4.55 1.91 0.57
C SER A 50 -4.50 0.76 -0.43
N ILE A 51 -3.46 -0.08 -0.34
CA ILE A 51 -3.37 -1.29 -1.18
C ILE A 51 -4.57 -2.24 -0.95
N LEU A 52 -5.20 -2.18 0.22
CA LEU A 52 -6.41 -2.95 0.52
C LEU A 52 -7.62 -2.41 -0.24
N ASP A 53 -7.73 -1.09 -0.37
CA ASP A 53 -8.80 -0.48 -1.18
C ASP A 53 -8.68 -0.92 -2.64
N LEU A 54 -7.46 -0.87 -3.20
CA LEU A 54 -7.21 -1.37 -4.55
C LEU A 54 -7.58 -2.86 -4.66
N LEU A 55 -7.16 -3.68 -3.70
CA LEU A 55 -7.47 -5.11 -3.69
C LEU A 55 -8.97 -5.40 -3.69
N PHE A 56 -9.76 -4.65 -2.91
CA PHE A 56 -11.21 -4.87 -2.86
C PHE A 56 -11.94 -4.32 -4.09
N ASN A 57 -11.36 -3.36 -4.79
CA ASN A 57 -11.93 -2.83 -6.03
C ASN A 57 -11.57 -3.68 -7.26
N GLU A 58 -10.29 -4.06 -7.41
CA GLU A 58 -9.77 -4.76 -8.61
C GLU A 58 -9.62 -6.28 -8.42
N GLY A 59 -9.69 -6.77 -7.18
CA GLY A 59 -9.55 -8.20 -6.87
C GLY A 59 -8.21 -8.76 -7.39
N PRO A 60 -8.20 -9.93 -8.06
CA PRO A 60 -6.99 -10.51 -8.65
C PRO A 60 -6.28 -9.59 -9.66
N ASN A 61 -6.99 -8.63 -10.27
CA ASN A 61 -6.41 -7.71 -11.25
C ASN A 61 -5.48 -6.66 -10.61
N THR A 62 -5.49 -6.53 -9.28
CA THR A 62 -4.59 -5.66 -8.50
C THR A 62 -3.13 -5.80 -8.91
N VAL A 63 -2.67 -7.04 -9.15
CA VAL A 63 -1.28 -7.31 -9.55
C VAL A 63 -0.96 -6.69 -10.91
N ASN A 64 -1.87 -6.81 -11.87
CA ASN A 64 -1.69 -6.24 -13.20
C ASN A 64 -1.73 -4.71 -13.14
N TYR A 65 -2.67 -4.15 -12.37
CA TYR A 65 -2.76 -2.72 -12.15
C TYR A 65 -1.42 -2.16 -11.65
N LEU A 66 -0.86 -2.73 -10.57
CA LEU A 66 0.41 -2.27 -9.97
C LEU A 66 1.59 -2.40 -10.93
N LYS A 67 1.70 -3.51 -11.66
CA LYS A 67 2.78 -3.74 -12.62
C LYS A 67 2.76 -2.78 -13.80
N ASN A 68 1.59 -2.25 -14.13
CA ASN A 68 1.40 -1.31 -15.23
C ASN A 68 1.55 0.15 -14.80
N GLN A 69 1.75 0.43 -13.50
CA GLN A 69 2.04 1.79 -13.05
C GLN A 69 3.47 2.17 -13.44
N ALA A 70 3.67 3.43 -13.82
CA ALA A 70 5.02 3.96 -13.96
C ALA A 70 5.74 3.80 -12.62
N SER A 71 6.89 3.13 -12.62
CA SER A 71 7.76 3.20 -11.45
C SER A 71 8.34 4.61 -11.42
N PRO A 72 8.35 5.29 -10.26
CA PRO A 72 9.22 6.44 -10.07
C PRO A 72 10.62 5.93 -10.40
N THR A 73 11.17 6.37 -11.53
CA THR A 73 12.57 6.12 -11.81
C THR A 73 13.30 6.96 -10.78
N LEU A 74 13.98 6.30 -9.83
CA LEU A 74 14.90 6.97 -8.91
C LEU A 74 15.93 7.72 -9.75
N LEU A 75 15.74 9.03 -9.92
CA LEU A 75 16.78 9.98 -10.31
C LEU A 75 17.52 10.45 -9.07
#